data_AF-A0A7K4H320-F1
#
_entry.id   AF-A0A7K4H320-F1
#
_cell.length_a   1.000
_cell.length_b   1.000
_cell.length_c   1.000
_cell.angle_alpha   90.00
_cell.angle_beta   90.00
_cell.angle_gamma   90.00
#
_symmetry.space_group_name_H-M   'P 1'
#
loop_
_entity.id
_entity.type
_entity.pdbx_description
1 polymer ?
#
loop_
_entity_poly.entity_id
_entity_poly.type
_entity_poly.pdbx_seq_one_letter_code
_entity_poly.pdbx_strand_id
1 'polypeptide(L)'
;LWPTYLKVLGIVFAVIFGIALISQVIDFVFGNVSIIELVGNIFQGIQTGFLFSFVIISIIFVALSMEGYFPEDFKSKKIREEEKQRLETAREKGIPISEIKKKPLKPYIKPVGEIIGGSIAIVFGIFLIVLPIPAVRILIDPEFLLYLQFAGVFILIEGILDLNRGLIGNRQMLTHQIIHGITIGIKLASISVVILMMNRPEIFPILIVSDPSDALINIGIAPEYYALFRGIAGLIIALVALSTIEDFYKIYKAERYKSKY
;
A
#
# COMPACT_ATOMS: atom_id res chain seq x y z
N LEU A 1 -28.47 8.84 -3.18
CA LEU A 1 -27.92 10.18 -2.87
C LEU A 1 -26.41 10.15 -2.74
N TRP A 2 -25.83 9.61 -1.66
CA TRP A 2 -24.38 9.60 -1.40
C TRP A 2 -23.49 8.95 -2.48
N PRO A 3 -23.84 7.78 -3.08
CA PRO A 3 -22.95 7.13 -4.06
C PRO A 3 -22.85 7.89 -5.38
N THR A 4 -23.94 8.51 -5.84
CA THR A 4 -23.98 9.31 -7.06
C THR A 4 -23.28 10.65 -6.84
N TYR A 5 -23.50 11.26 -5.68
CA TYR A 5 -22.78 12.46 -5.24
C TYR A 5 -21.26 12.24 -5.27
N LEU A 6 -20.78 11.14 -4.68
CA LEU A 6 -19.34 10.81 -4.70
C LEU A 6 -18.79 10.54 -6.10
N LYS A 7 -19.59 9.95 -7.00
CA LYS A 7 -19.18 9.74 -8.39
C LYS A 7 -19.03 11.05 -9.15
N VAL A 8 -20.00 11.95 -9.03
CA VAL A 8 -19.96 13.27 -9.69
C VAL A 8 -18.84 14.13 -9.09
N LEU A 9 -18.68 14.11 -7.76
CA LEU A 9 -17.55 14.73 -7.05
C LEU A 9 -16.20 14.22 -7.59
N GLY A 10 -16.05 12.90 -7.74
CA GLY A 10 -14.83 12.31 -8.28
C GLY A 10 -14.52 12.78 -9.71
N ILE A 11 -15.54 12.88 -10.57
CA ILE A 11 -15.36 13.33 -11.97
C ILE A 11 -14.99 14.82 -12.01
N VAL A 12 -15.72 15.67 -11.31
CA VAL A 12 -15.45 17.13 -11.28
C VAL A 12 -14.10 17.41 -10.66
N PHE A 13 -13.76 16.72 -9.56
CA PHE A 13 -12.44 16.80 -8.94
C PHE A 13 -11.33 16.37 -9.89
N ALA A 14 -11.50 15.27 -10.62
CA ALA A 14 -10.51 14.79 -11.58
C ALA A 14 -10.27 15.80 -12.72
N VAL A 15 -11.31 16.49 -13.20
CA VAL A 15 -11.19 17.53 -14.23
C VAL A 15 -10.44 18.75 -13.68
N ILE A 16 -10.83 19.25 -12.51
CA ILE A 16 -10.19 20.43 -11.90
C ILE A 16 -8.73 20.13 -11.54
N PHE A 17 -8.48 18.95 -10.97
CA PHE A 17 -7.13 18.50 -10.64
C PHE A 17 -6.28 18.30 -11.90
N GLY A 18 -6.86 17.73 -12.97
CA GLY A 18 -6.18 17.56 -14.25
C GLY A 18 -5.77 18.90 -14.87
N ILE A 19 -6.65 19.90 -14.85
CA ILE A 19 -6.34 21.26 -15.33
C ILE A 19 -5.21 21.88 -14.49
N ALA A 20 -5.29 21.78 -13.16
CA ALA A 20 -4.26 22.31 -12.26
C ALA A 20 -2.90 21.64 -12.48
N LEU A 21 -2.87 20.31 -12.69
CA LEU A 21 -1.64 19.56 -12.92
C LEU A 21 -1.00 19.95 -14.26
N ILE A 22 -1.80 20.11 -15.32
CA ILE A 22 -1.31 20.58 -16.62
C ILE A 22 -0.69 21.98 -16.50
N SER A 23 -1.34 22.91 -15.79
CA SER A 23 -0.79 24.26 -15.57
C SER A 23 0.55 24.21 -14.82
N GLN A 24 0.67 23.38 -13.77
CA GLN A 24 1.92 23.24 -13.03
C GLN A 24 3.05 22.62 -13.87
N VAL A 25 2.72 21.66 -14.75
CA VAL A 25 3.70 21.08 -15.68
C VAL A 25 4.19 22.12 -16.68
N ILE A 26 3.30 22.97 -17.19
CA ILE A 26 3.66 24.09 -18.07
C ILE A 26 4.60 25.05 -17.32
N ASP A 27 4.24 25.47 -16.11
CA ASP A 27 5.04 26.41 -15.32
C ASP A 27 6.44 25.87 -14.96
N PHE A 28 6.54 24.55 -14.72
CA PHE A 28 7.81 23.86 -14.51
C PHE A 28 8.68 23.84 -15.78
N VAL A 29 8.08 23.53 -16.94
CA VAL A 29 8.81 23.48 -18.23
C VAL A 29 9.36 24.85 -18.62
N PHE A 30 8.67 25.94 -18.27
CA PHE A 30 9.13 27.30 -18.52
C PHE A 30 10.03 27.88 -17.42
N GLY A 31 10.42 27.07 -16.42
CA GLY A 31 11.40 27.45 -15.40
C GLY A 31 10.90 28.44 -14.36
N ASN A 32 9.59 28.60 -14.22
CA ASN A 32 8.98 29.58 -13.31
C ASN A 32 8.84 29.07 -11.86
N VAL A 33 9.11 27.78 -11.60
CA VAL A 33 8.82 27.14 -10.30
C VAL A 33 9.86 26.07 -9.97
N SER A 34 10.35 26.06 -8.72
CA SER A 34 11.26 25.02 -8.23
C SER A 34 10.52 23.71 -7.86
N ILE A 35 11.24 22.59 -7.75
CA ILE A 35 10.64 21.26 -7.44
C ILE A 35 9.91 21.27 -6.08
N ILE A 36 10.42 22.02 -5.10
CA ILE A 36 9.82 22.11 -3.76
C ILE A 36 8.52 22.91 -3.81
N GLU A 37 8.49 24.01 -4.57
CA GLU A 37 7.29 24.81 -4.79
C GLU A 37 6.25 24.04 -5.62
N LEU A 38 6.68 23.20 -6.57
CA LEU A 38 5.79 22.33 -7.34
C LEU A 38 5.03 21.35 -6.44
N VAL A 39 5.72 20.73 -5.48
CA VAL A 39 5.08 19.83 -4.50
C VAL A 39 4.12 20.59 -3.58
N GLY A 40 4.50 21.79 -3.12
CA GLY A 40 3.63 22.66 -2.31
C GLY A 40 2.37 23.12 -3.06
N ASN A 41 2.52 23.50 -4.32
CA ASN A 41 1.43 23.97 -5.19
C ASN A 41 0.48 22.84 -5.57
N ILE A 42 0.98 21.61 -5.74
CA ILE A 42 0.11 20.43 -5.93
C ILE A 42 -0.77 20.20 -4.70
N PHE A 43 -0.20 20.33 -3.49
CA PHE A 43 -0.96 20.14 -2.25
C PHE A 43 -2.04 21.21 -2.06
N GLN A 44 -1.70 22.48 -2.32
CA GLN A 44 -2.68 23.57 -2.33
C GLN A 44 -3.74 23.41 -3.44
N GLY A 45 -3.33 22.94 -4.62
CA GLY A 45 -4.23 22.65 -5.74
C GLY A 45 -5.25 21.55 -5.43
N ILE A 46 -4.84 20.51 -4.70
CA ILE A 46 -5.75 19.44 -4.22
C ILE A 46 -6.77 20.03 -3.23
N GLN A 47 -6.31 20.82 -2.26
CA GLN A 47 -7.18 21.41 -1.24
C GLN A 47 -8.19 22.38 -1.86
N THR A 48 -7.73 23.22 -2.79
CA THR A 48 -8.55 24.23 -3.48
C THR A 48 -9.51 23.57 -4.46
N GLY A 49 -9.04 22.57 -5.23
CA GLY A 49 -9.87 21.80 -6.15
C GLY A 49 -10.98 21.02 -5.45
N PHE A 50 -10.73 20.51 -4.25
CA PHE A 50 -11.74 19.85 -3.43
C PHE A 50 -12.84 20.84 -2.98
N LEU A 51 -12.46 22.03 -2.50
CA LEU A 51 -13.41 23.06 -2.06
C LEU A 51 -14.28 23.58 -3.22
N PHE A 52 -13.69 23.87 -4.38
CA PHE A 52 -14.45 24.31 -5.56
C PHE A 52 -15.39 23.22 -6.09
N SER A 53 -14.92 21.97 -6.16
CA SER A 53 -15.76 20.83 -6.56
C SER A 53 -16.96 20.67 -5.62
N PHE A 54 -16.74 20.80 -4.31
CA PHE A 54 -17.78 20.71 -3.30
C PHE A 54 -18.84 21.81 -3.46
N VAL A 55 -18.43 23.06 -3.68
CA VAL A 55 -19.34 24.20 -3.86
C VAL A 55 -20.16 24.07 -5.15
N ILE A 56 -19.51 23.77 -6.29
CA ILE A 56 -20.18 23.63 -7.59
C ILE A 56 -21.25 22.53 -7.54
N ILE A 57 -20.92 21.39 -6.94
CA ILE A 57 -21.85 20.26 -6.86
C ILE A 57 -22.99 20.56 -5.89
N SER A 58 -22.73 21.28 -4.80
CA SER A 58 -23.78 21.71 -3.88
C SER A 58 -24.79 22.64 -4.57
N ILE A 59 -24.30 23.57 -5.40
CA ILE A 59 -25.16 24.46 -6.21
C ILE A 59 -26.00 23.67 -7.22
N ILE A 60 -25.38 22.73 -7.96
CA ILE A 60 -26.07 21.88 -8.93
C ILE A 60 -27.15 21.02 -8.26
N PHE A 61 -26.86 20.44 -7.10
CA PHE A 61 -27.81 19.62 -6.35
C PHE A 61 -28.98 20.44 -5.81
N VAL A 62 -28.74 21.67 -5.36
CA VAL A 62 -29.80 22.59 -4.91
C VAL A 62 -30.68 23.00 -6.10
N ALA A 63 -30.09 23.36 -7.24
CA ALA A 63 -30.82 23.73 -8.45
C ALA A 63 -31.70 22.58 -8.99
N LEU A 64 -31.13 21.36 -9.12
CA LEU A 64 -31.89 20.18 -9.54
C LEU A 64 -32.99 19.79 -8.55
N SER A 65 -32.79 20.05 -7.25
CA SER A 65 -33.81 19.83 -6.22
C SER A 65 -34.95 20.85 -6.28
N MET A 66 -34.70 22.06 -6.81
CA MET A 66 -35.73 23.08 -7.04
C MET A 66 -36.54 22.84 -8.32
N GLU A 67 -35.99 22.14 -9.32
CA GLU A 67 -36.67 21.79 -10.58
C GLU A 67 -37.50 20.48 -10.50
N GLY A 68 -37.54 19.81 -9.34
CA GLY A 68 -38.37 18.62 -9.13
C GLY A 68 -37.83 17.32 -9.74
N TYR A 69 -36.63 17.32 -10.30
CA TYR A 69 -35.96 16.11 -10.78
C TYR A 69 -35.41 15.29 -9.62
N PHE A 70 -36.06 14.18 -9.27
CA PHE A 70 -35.53 13.23 -8.30
C PHE A 70 -34.62 12.19 -9.01
N PRO A 71 -33.41 11.89 -8.47
CA PRO A 71 -32.51 10.86 -9.01
C PRO A 71 -33.09 9.43 -9.04
N GLU A 72 -34.29 9.25 -8.51
CA GLU A 72 -35.02 7.99 -8.43
C GLU A 72 -35.74 7.65 -9.74
N ASP A 73 -35.96 8.63 -10.62
CA ASP A 73 -36.61 8.46 -11.93
C ASP A 73 -35.74 7.74 -12.97
N PHE A 74 -34.48 7.43 -12.66
CA PHE A 74 -33.54 6.69 -13.51
C PHE A 74 -33.34 5.21 -13.10
N LYS A 75 -34.28 4.60 -12.38
CA LYS A 75 -34.25 3.14 -12.13
C LYS A 75 -34.71 2.33 -13.35
N SER A 76 -33.86 2.26 -14.37
CA SER A 76 -34.09 1.43 -15.58
C SER A 76 -33.61 -0.02 -15.40
N LYS A 77 -34.08 -0.92 -16.28
CA LYS A 77 -33.68 -2.35 -16.37
C LYS A 77 -32.17 -2.60 -16.22
N LYS A 78 -31.33 -1.63 -16.61
CA LYS A 78 -29.87 -1.67 -16.50
C LYS A 78 -29.36 -1.84 -15.07
N ILE A 79 -30.02 -1.26 -14.06
CA ILE A 79 -29.59 -1.41 -12.65
C ILE A 79 -29.88 -2.83 -12.15
N ARG A 80 -30.96 -3.48 -12.59
CA ARG A 80 -31.25 -4.89 -12.26
C ARG A 80 -30.26 -5.84 -12.92
N GLU A 81 -29.85 -5.56 -14.16
CA GLU A 81 -28.80 -6.33 -14.84
C GLU A 81 -27.42 -6.12 -14.20
N GLU A 82 -27.06 -4.89 -13.84
CA GLU A 82 -25.82 -4.62 -13.09
C GLU A 82 -25.83 -5.29 -11.69
N GLU A 83 -26.98 -5.33 -11.01
CA GLU A 83 -27.08 -5.98 -9.69
C GLU A 83 -27.01 -7.51 -9.82
N LYS A 84 -27.61 -8.10 -10.86
CA LYS A 84 -27.44 -9.52 -11.21
C LYS A 84 -26.00 -9.85 -11.59
N GLN A 85 -25.37 -9.07 -12.46
CA GLN A 85 -23.96 -9.25 -12.83
C GLN A 85 -23.05 -9.12 -11.60
N ARG A 86 -23.29 -8.16 -10.70
CA ARG A 86 -22.51 -8.04 -9.46
C ARG A 86 -22.69 -9.23 -8.54
N LEU A 87 -23.88 -9.83 -8.48
CA LEU A 87 -24.13 -11.06 -7.71
C LEU A 87 -23.44 -12.27 -8.34
N GLU A 88 -23.45 -12.38 -9.66
CA GLU A 88 -22.74 -13.43 -10.40
C GLU A 88 -21.22 -13.30 -10.23
N THR A 89 -20.65 -12.11 -10.46
CA THR A 89 -19.23 -11.85 -10.24
C THR A 89 -18.82 -12.05 -8.78
N ALA A 90 -19.70 -11.74 -7.82
CA ALA A 90 -19.43 -12.01 -6.40
C ALA A 90 -19.39 -13.52 -6.11
N ARG A 91 -20.33 -14.30 -6.67
CA ARG A 91 -20.31 -15.77 -6.58
C ARG A 91 -19.05 -16.37 -7.20
N GLU A 92 -18.66 -15.93 -8.40
CA GLU A 92 -17.43 -16.39 -9.07
C GLU A 92 -16.15 -16.07 -8.27
N LYS A 93 -16.13 -14.91 -7.60
CA LYS A 93 -15.02 -14.47 -6.75
C LYS A 93 -15.06 -15.05 -5.33
N GLY A 94 -16.05 -15.89 -5.01
CA GLY A 94 -16.24 -16.47 -3.68
C GLY A 94 -16.57 -15.44 -2.59
N ILE A 95 -17.07 -14.26 -2.97
CA ILE A 95 -17.51 -13.24 -2.03
C ILE A 95 -18.91 -13.62 -1.54
N PRO A 96 -19.10 -13.79 -0.24
CA PRO A 96 -20.36 -14.31 0.23
C PRO A 96 -21.42 -13.19 0.30
N ILE A 97 -22.70 -13.56 0.18
CA ILE A 97 -23.84 -12.64 0.01
C ILE A 97 -24.55 -12.45 1.35
N SER A 98 -24.83 -11.23 1.77
CA SER A 98 -25.55 -10.99 3.03
C SER A 98 -26.99 -11.53 2.95
N GLU A 99 -27.39 -12.38 3.90
CA GLU A 99 -28.77 -12.88 3.98
C GLU A 99 -29.79 -11.76 4.22
N ILE A 100 -29.44 -10.79 5.06
CA ILE A 100 -30.31 -9.67 5.46
C ILE A 100 -30.45 -8.64 4.33
N LYS A 101 -29.35 -8.31 3.64
CA LYS A 101 -29.33 -7.22 2.65
C LYS A 101 -29.39 -7.70 1.20
N LYS A 102 -29.32 -9.03 0.96
CA LYS A 102 -29.25 -9.66 -0.37
C LYS A 102 -28.21 -9.02 -1.30
N LYS A 103 -27.11 -8.50 -0.72
CA LYS A 103 -26.03 -7.81 -1.42
C LYS A 103 -24.69 -8.48 -1.12
N PRO A 104 -23.76 -8.50 -2.08
CA PRO A 104 -22.43 -9.03 -1.84
C PRO A 104 -21.75 -8.22 -0.73
N LEU A 105 -21.16 -8.91 0.24
CA LEU A 105 -20.39 -8.24 1.28
C LEU A 105 -19.11 -7.63 0.69
N LYS A 106 -18.51 -6.67 1.40
CA LYS A 106 -17.22 -6.12 0.98
C LYS A 106 -16.17 -7.24 1.04
N PRO A 107 -15.36 -7.44 -0.02
CA PRO A 107 -14.37 -8.50 -0.04
C PRO A 107 -13.41 -8.35 1.14
N TYR A 108 -13.11 -9.47 1.79
CA TYR A 108 -12.22 -9.54 2.94
C TYR A 108 -10.78 -9.26 2.50
N ILE A 109 -10.38 -9.81 1.35
CA ILE A 109 -9.09 -9.57 0.69
C ILE A 109 -9.30 -8.84 -0.63
N LYS A 110 -8.37 -7.93 -0.96
CA LYS A 110 -8.25 -7.28 -2.27
C LYS A 110 -7.21 -8.05 -3.11
N PRO A 111 -7.62 -9.00 -3.98
CA PRO A 111 -6.69 -9.96 -4.58
C PRO A 111 -5.57 -9.30 -5.40
N VAL A 112 -5.90 -8.26 -6.16
CA VAL A 112 -4.94 -7.53 -7.00
C VAL A 112 -3.84 -6.86 -6.16
N GLY A 113 -4.19 -6.29 -5.01
CA GLY A 113 -3.22 -5.65 -4.13
C GLY A 113 -2.22 -6.64 -3.54
N GLU A 114 -2.72 -7.80 -3.10
CA GLU A 114 -1.90 -8.89 -2.56
C GLU A 114 -0.96 -9.49 -3.63
N ILE A 115 -1.44 -9.66 -4.87
CA ILE A 115 -0.61 -10.16 -5.98
C ILE A 115 0.53 -9.18 -6.29
N ILE A 116 0.23 -7.88 -6.41
CA ILE A 116 1.23 -6.86 -6.71
C ILE A 116 2.24 -6.74 -5.56
N GLY A 117 1.75 -6.63 -4.32
CA GLY A 117 2.60 -6.55 -3.13
C GLY A 117 3.50 -7.78 -2.98
N GLY A 118 2.94 -8.97 -3.08
CA GLY A 118 3.69 -10.22 -3.01
C GLY A 118 4.74 -10.35 -4.11
N SER A 119 4.43 -9.95 -5.35
CA SER A 119 5.39 -9.97 -6.46
C SER A 119 6.57 -9.01 -6.22
N ILE A 120 6.30 -7.80 -5.72
CA ILE A 120 7.35 -6.82 -5.38
C ILE A 120 8.23 -7.37 -4.25
N ALA A 121 7.62 -7.92 -3.20
CA ALA A 121 8.33 -8.50 -2.07
C ALA A 121 9.22 -9.67 -2.50
N ILE A 122 8.76 -10.55 -3.41
CA ILE A 122 9.58 -11.64 -3.96
C ILE A 122 10.81 -11.10 -4.67
N VAL A 123 10.64 -10.13 -5.58
CA VAL A 123 11.76 -9.54 -6.33
C VAL A 123 12.76 -8.87 -5.38
N PHE A 124 12.25 -8.11 -4.41
CA PHE A 124 13.09 -7.43 -3.42
C PHE A 124 13.81 -8.41 -2.50
N GLY A 125 13.14 -9.46 -2.04
CA GLY A 125 13.75 -10.53 -1.24
C GLY A 125 14.87 -11.24 -1.98
N ILE A 126 14.67 -11.59 -3.26
CA ILE A 126 15.73 -12.17 -4.11
C ILE A 126 16.89 -11.18 -4.28
N PHE A 127 16.59 -9.90 -4.50
CA PHE A 127 17.62 -8.86 -4.61
C PHE A 127 18.49 -8.78 -3.35
N LEU A 128 17.90 -8.84 -2.15
CA LEU A 128 18.66 -8.83 -0.90
C LEU A 128 19.48 -10.11 -0.67
N ILE A 129 18.96 -11.27 -1.08
CA ILE A 129 19.67 -12.55 -0.96
C ILE A 129 20.90 -12.60 -1.88
N VAL A 130 20.71 -12.23 -3.15
CA VAL A 130 21.74 -12.34 -4.18
C VAL A 130 22.71 -11.17 -4.13
N LEU A 131 22.20 -9.98 -3.85
CA LEU A 131 22.88 -8.68 -3.96
C LEU A 131 23.73 -8.61 -5.24
N PRO A 132 23.09 -8.49 -6.42
CA PRO A 132 23.70 -8.77 -7.72
C PRO A 132 24.71 -7.71 -8.20
N ILE A 133 25.16 -6.82 -7.31
CA ILE A 133 26.12 -5.75 -7.61
C ILE A 133 27.45 -6.12 -6.94
N PRO A 134 28.41 -6.72 -7.66
CA PRO A 134 29.66 -7.21 -7.06
C PRO A 134 30.46 -6.11 -6.35
N ALA A 135 30.49 -4.91 -6.93
CA ALA A 135 31.17 -3.75 -6.35
C ALA A 135 30.65 -3.40 -4.95
N VAL A 136 29.33 -3.50 -4.73
CA VAL A 136 28.71 -3.28 -3.43
C VAL A 136 28.97 -4.46 -2.50
N ARG A 137 28.83 -5.69 -3.00
CA ARG A 137 29.00 -6.91 -2.21
C ARG A 137 30.40 -7.05 -1.61
N ILE A 138 31.45 -6.64 -2.32
CA ILE A 138 32.84 -6.74 -1.85
C ILE A 138 33.14 -5.75 -0.72
N LEU A 139 32.43 -4.61 -0.69
CA LEU A 139 32.64 -3.54 0.29
C LEU A 139 31.83 -3.73 1.57
N ILE A 140 30.92 -4.70 1.60
CA ILE A 140 30.04 -4.97 2.74
C ILE A 140 30.68 -5.99 3.67
N ASP A 141 30.55 -5.78 4.98
CA ASP A 141 30.98 -6.73 5.98
C ASP A 141 30.27 -8.10 5.81
N PRO A 142 30.99 -9.24 5.84
CA PRO A 142 30.39 -10.55 5.65
C PRO A 142 29.26 -10.89 6.63
N GLU A 143 29.32 -10.42 7.88
CA GLU A 143 28.26 -10.63 8.85
C GLU A 143 27.02 -9.80 8.51
N PHE A 144 27.21 -8.55 8.08
CA PHE A 144 26.09 -7.72 7.62
C PHE A 144 25.42 -8.32 6.39
N LEU A 145 26.22 -8.85 5.45
CA LEU A 145 25.69 -9.55 4.28
C LEU A 145 24.83 -10.75 4.68
N LEU A 146 25.25 -11.52 5.69
CA LEU A 146 24.48 -12.64 6.22
C LEU A 146 23.13 -12.17 6.82
N TYR A 147 23.13 -11.07 7.57
CA TYR A 147 21.90 -10.49 8.12
C TYR A 147 20.96 -10.00 7.01
N LEU A 148 21.52 -9.38 5.97
CA LEU A 148 20.76 -8.94 4.80
C LEU A 148 20.13 -10.13 4.06
N GLN A 149 20.86 -11.24 3.93
CA GLN A 149 20.35 -12.47 3.32
C GLN A 149 19.21 -13.08 4.13
N PHE A 150 19.33 -13.15 5.46
CA PHE A 150 18.23 -13.60 6.32
C PHE A 150 17.00 -12.71 6.21
N ALA A 151 17.19 -11.38 6.21
CA ALA A 151 16.10 -10.43 5.97
C ALA A 151 15.42 -10.67 4.61
N GLY A 152 16.23 -10.89 3.57
CA GLY A 152 15.76 -11.22 2.22
C GLY A 152 14.94 -12.51 2.18
N VAL A 153 15.35 -13.56 2.92
CA VAL A 153 14.57 -14.80 3.04
C VAL A 153 13.22 -14.57 3.70
N PHE A 154 13.16 -13.81 4.80
CA PHE A 154 11.87 -13.51 5.45
C PHE A 154 10.93 -12.74 4.53
N ILE A 155 11.44 -11.70 3.86
CA ILE A 155 10.67 -10.90 2.88
C ILE A 155 10.19 -11.77 1.71
N LEU A 156 11.05 -12.68 1.22
CA LEU A 156 10.69 -13.60 0.15
C LEU A 156 9.53 -14.52 0.56
N ILE A 157 9.59 -15.11 1.75
CA ILE A 157 8.53 -16.00 2.24
C ILE A 157 7.24 -15.22 2.44
N GLU A 158 7.29 -14.02 3.04
CA GLU A 158 6.12 -13.15 3.18
C GLU A 158 5.51 -12.80 1.80
N GLY A 159 6.35 -12.47 0.82
CA GLY A 159 5.89 -12.20 -0.55
C GLY A 159 5.20 -13.40 -1.22
N ILE A 160 5.70 -14.62 -1.00
CA ILE A 160 5.06 -15.85 -1.48
C ILE A 160 3.70 -16.06 -0.81
N LEU A 161 3.60 -15.81 0.50
CA LEU A 161 2.34 -15.93 1.24
C LEU A 161 1.31 -14.91 0.75
N ASP A 162 1.71 -13.66 0.54
CA ASP A 162 0.86 -12.59 -0.01
C ASP A 162 0.36 -12.93 -1.41
N LEU A 163 1.25 -13.40 -2.28
CA LEU A 163 0.88 -13.84 -3.63
C LEU A 163 -0.16 -14.96 -3.58
N ASN A 164 0.05 -15.97 -2.71
CA ASN A 164 -0.90 -17.05 -2.52
C ASN A 164 -2.26 -16.55 -2.01
N ARG A 165 -2.30 -15.60 -1.06
CA ARG A 165 -3.56 -14.96 -0.61
C ARG A 165 -4.27 -14.28 -1.78
N GLY A 166 -3.51 -13.58 -2.61
CA GLY A 166 -4.00 -12.94 -3.82
C GLY A 166 -4.64 -13.92 -4.80
N LEU A 167 -3.95 -15.03 -5.09
CA LEU A 167 -4.43 -16.07 -6.02
C LEU A 167 -5.67 -16.83 -5.50
N ILE A 168 -5.72 -17.11 -4.19
CA ILE A 168 -6.88 -17.75 -3.55
C ILE A 168 -8.12 -16.84 -3.59
N GLY A 169 -7.93 -15.52 -3.55
CA GLY A 169 -9.01 -14.56 -3.53
C GLY A 169 -9.88 -14.69 -2.27
N ASN A 170 -11.20 -14.54 -2.33
CA ASN A 170 -12.05 -14.63 -1.13
C ASN A 170 -12.62 -16.04 -0.88
N ARG A 171 -12.14 -17.05 -1.60
CA ARG A 171 -12.78 -18.37 -1.69
C ARG A 171 -12.60 -19.25 -0.44
N GLN A 172 -11.46 -19.15 0.24
CA GLN A 172 -11.11 -20.04 1.35
C GLN A 172 -10.66 -19.26 2.59
N MET A 173 -11.61 -18.93 3.47
CA MET A 173 -11.35 -18.16 4.69
C MET A 173 -10.35 -18.84 5.65
N LEU A 174 -10.48 -20.16 5.82
CA LEU A 174 -9.59 -20.93 6.70
C LEU A 174 -8.14 -20.90 6.19
N THR A 175 -7.94 -21.01 4.88
CA THR A 175 -6.61 -20.90 4.27
C THR A 175 -5.99 -19.52 4.54
N HIS A 176 -6.79 -18.44 4.49
CA HIS A 176 -6.29 -17.10 4.86
C HIS A 176 -5.90 -16.97 6.32
N GLN A 177 -6.67 -17.56 7.24
CA GLN A 177 -6.32 -17.56 8.66
C GLN A 177 -5.00 -18.30 8.90
N ILE A 178 -4.79 -19.44 8.25
CA ILE A 178 -3.53 -20.18 8.30
C ILE A 178 -2.39 -19.32 7.74
N ILE A 179 -2.58 -18.69 6.58
CA ILE A 179 -1.54 -17.86 5.97
C ILE A 179 -1.16 -16.68 6.89
N HIS A 180 -2.13 -15.98 7.47
CA HIS A 180 -1.83 -14.92 8.46
C HIS A 180 -1.11 -15.48 9.69
N GLY A 181 -1.49 -16.66 10.18
CA GLY A 181 -0.79 -17.32 11.28
C GLY A 181 0.69 -17.60 10.98
N ILE A 182 0.99 -18.10 9.79
CA ILE A 182 2.37 -18.32 9.33
C ILE A 182 3.11 -16.98 9.17
N THR A 183 2.44 -15.97 8.59
CA THR A 183 2.99 -14.62 8.40
C THR A 183 3.41 -13.99 9.74
N ILE A 184 2.59 -14.15 10.78
CA ILE A 184 2.93 -13.70 12.15
C ILE A 184 4.23 -14.35 12.63
N GLY A 185 4.38 -15.66 12.47
CA GLY A 185 5.61 -16.37 12.85
C GLY A 185 6.85 -15.84 12.13
N ILE A 186 6.73 -15.57 10.83
CA ILE A 186 7.80 -15.01 10.00
C ILE A 186 8.18 -13.61 10.46
N LYS A 187 7.19 -12.73 10.70
CA LYS A 187 7.43 -11.35 11.18
C LYS A 187 8.10 -11.33 12.55
N LEU A 188 7.68 -12.20 13.47
CA LEU A 188 8.33 -12.30 14.77
C LEU A 188 9.76 -12.85 14.65
N ALA A 189 10.01 -13.79 13.73
CA ALA A 189 11.36 -14.27 13.46
C ALA A 189 12.25 -13.18 12.84
N SER A 190 11.72 -12.33 11.95
CA SER A 190 12.50 -11.26 11.31
C SER A 190 12.97 -10.18 12.30
N ILE A 191 12.25 -9.98 13.41
CA ILE A 191 12.70 -9.11 14.52
C ILE A 191 14.08 -9.53 15.04
N SER A 192 14.38 -10.84 15.07
CA SER A 192 15.70 -11.32 15.53
C SER A 192 16.85 -10.76 14.69
N VAL A 193 16.67 -10.64 13.37
CA VAL A 193 17.67 -10.06 12.45
C VAL A 193 17.87 -8.58 12.76
N VAL A 194 16.78 -7.84 13.01
CA VAL A 194 16.87 -6.42 13.36
C VAL A 194 17.59 -6.22 14.70
N ILE A 195 17.35 -7.10 15.68
CA ILE A 195 18.07 -7.07 16.97
C ILE A 195 19.56 -7.38 16.77
N LEU A 196 19.90 -8.36 15.93
CA LEU A 196 21.30 -8.67 15.62
C LEU A 196 22.01 -7.47 14.98
N MET A 197 21.39 -6.81 14.00
CA MET A 197 21.92 -5.58 13.41
C MET A 197 22.04 -4.46 14.45
N MET A 198 21.00 -4.26 15.28
CA MET A 198 20.97 -3.21 16.32
C MET A 198 22.14 -3.33 17.32
N ASN A 199 22.58 -4.56 17.60
CA ASN A 199 23.68 -4.83 18.53
C ASN A 199 25.06 -4.63 17.92
N ARG A 200 25.17 -4.57 16.58
CA ARG A 200 26.41 -4.31 15.84
C ARG A 200 26.23 -3.18 14.82
N PRO A 201 26.08 -1.92 15.26
CA PRO A 201 25.98 -0.78 14.33
C PRO A 201 27.24 -0.58 13.46
N GLU A 202 28.40 -1.02 13.93
CA GLU A 202 29.71 -0.84 13.27
C GLU A 202 29.81 -1.53 11.89
N ILE A 203 29.08 -2.63 11.69
CA ILE A 203 29.12 -3.40 10.42
C ILE A 203 28.15 -2.85 9.37
N PHE A 204 27.33 -1.86 9.71
CA PHE A 204 26.35 -1.31 8.78
C PHE A 204 27.05 -0.49 7.70
N PRO A 205 26.86 -0.81 6.40
CA PRO A 205 27.60 -0.17 5.32
C PRO A 205 27.03 1.21 5.01
N ILE A 206 27.87 2.23 5.06
CA ILE A 206 27.60 3.54 4.46
C ILE A 206 28.53 3.68 3.26
N LEU A 207 27.94 3.58 2.07
CA LEU A 207 28.66 3.61 0.81
C LEU A 207 28.62 5.02 0.24
N ILE A 208 29.79 5.62 0.03
CA ILE A 208 29.95 6.99 -0.46
C ILE A 208 30.85 6.99 -1.69
N VAL A 209 30.51 7.86 -2.64
CA VAL A 209 31.36 8.27 -3.75
C VAL A 209 31.63 9.75 -3.54
N SER A 210 32.87 10.10 -3.19
CA SER A 210 33.24 11.48 -2.86
C SER A 210 33.26 12.36 -4.11
N ASP A 211 33.82 11.84 -5.20
CA ASP A 211 33.83 12.46 -6.53
C ASP A 211 33.39 11.46 -7.62
N PRO A 212 32.81 11.89 -8.75
CA PRO A 212 32.37 10.99 -9.82
C PRO A 212 33.46 10.10 -10.42
N SER A 213 34.73 10.45 -10.22
CA SER A 213 35.92 9.69 -10.62
C SER A 213 36.43 8.74 -9.55
N ASP A 214 35.94 8.83 -8.32
CA ASP A 214 36.43 8.07 -7.18
C ASP A 214 35.81 6.68 -7.10
N ALA A 215 36.56 5.77 -6.46
CA ALA A 215 36.04 4.45 -6.14
C ALA A 215 34.96 4.53 -5.05
N LEU A 216 33.98 3.64 -5.14
CA LEU A 216 33.01 3.43 -4.07
C LEU A 216 33.75 2.95 -2.81
N ILE A 217 33.57 3.64 -1.70
CA ILE A 217 34.17 3.26 -0.41
C ILE A 217 33.08 3.02 0.64
N ASN A 218 33.35 2.10 1.58
CA ASN A 218 32.53 1.88 2.75
C ASN A 218 33.17 2.58 3.96
N ILE A 219 32.49 3.57 4.52
CA ILE A 219 32.97 4.30 5.70
C ILE A 219 32.35 3.81 7.02
N GLY A 220 31.36 2.91 6.94
CA GLY A 220 30.61 2.43 8.11
C GLY A 220 29.85 3.53 8.86
N ILE A 221 29.28 3.18 10.01
CA ILE A 221 28.65 4.15 10.92
C ILE A 221 29.69 4.62 11.94
N ALA A 222 29.85 5.94 12.11
CA ALA A 222 30.68 6.48 13.17
C ALA A 222 30.05 6.29 14.57
N PRO A 223 30.83 6.10 15.66
CA PRO A 223 30.31 5.79 16.99
C PRO A 223 29.26 6.76 17.53
N GLU A 224 29.36 8.04 17.19
CA GLU A 224 28.41 9.10 17.56
C GLU A 224 26.99 8.87 17.01
N TYR A 225 26.84 8.11 15.91
CA TYR A 225 25.55 7.78 15.30
C TYR A 225 24.97 6.44 15.77
N TYR A 226 25.65 5.69 16.64
CA TYR A 226 25.16 4.38 17.10
C TYR A 226 23.83 4.47 17.83
N ALA A 227 23.62 5.54 18.62
CA ALA A 227 22.35 5.76 19.30
C ALA A 227 21.21 6.00 18.30
N LEU A 228 21.45 6.80 17.25
CA LEU A 228 20.49 7.05 16.17
C LEU A 228 20.16 5.75 15.43
N PHE A 229 21.18 4.96 15.06
CA PHE A 229 21.00 3.68 14.40
C PHE A 229 20.13 2.71 15.22
N ARG A 230 20.42 2.59 16.52
CA ARG A 230 19.60 1.76 17.43
C ARG A 230 18.17 2.28 17.57
N GLY A 231 17.98 3.60 17.56
CA GLY A 231 16.66 4.22 17.53
C GLY A 231 15.86 3.85 16.28
N ILE A 232 16.51 3.88 15.10
CA ILE A 232 15.89 3.46 13.83
C ILE A 232 15.56 1.98 13.86
N ALA A 233 16.48 1.13 14.32
CA ALA A 233 16.23 -0.32 14.46
C ALA A 233 15.05 -0.60 15.42
N GLY A 234 14.98 0.12 16.55
CA GLY A 234 13.85 0.05 17.48
C GLY A 234 12.52 0.45 16.84
N LEU A 235 12.52 1.49 16.00
CA LEU A 235 11.34 1.91 15.24
C LEU A 235 10.91 0.82 14.24
N ILE A 236 11.85 0.20 13.54
CA ILE A 236 11.56 -0.92 12.63
C ILE A 236 10.92 -2.08 13.40
N ILE A 237 11.45 -2.45 14.56
CA ILE A 237 10.87 -3.50 15.42
C ILE A 237 9.43 -3.14 15.82
N ALA A 238 9.18 -1.88 16.20
CA ALA A 238 7.84 -1.41 16.55
C ALA A 238 6.88 -1.49 15.37
N LEU A 239 7.32 -1.11 14.15
CA LEU A 239 6.50 -1.23 12.94
C LEU A 239 6.18 -2.70 12.60
N VAL A 240 7.16 -3.59 12.72
CA VAL A 240 6.93 -5.03 12.51
C VAL A 240 5.93 -5.55 13.54
N ALA A 241 6.07 -5.20 14.82
CA ALA A 241 5.13 -5.58 15.86
C ALA A 241 3.70 -5.07 15.60
N LEU A 242 3.55 -3.79 15.20
CA LEU A 242 2.25 -3.22 14.83
C LEU A 242 1.62 -3.94 13.63
N SER A 243 2.42 -4.24 12.60
CA SER A 243 1.95 -4.99 11.43
C SER A 243 1.50 -6.41 11.80
N THR A 244 2.16 -7.04 12.77
CA THR A 244 1.79 -8.36 13.30
C THR A 244 0.44 -8.30 14.04
N ILE A 245 0.18 -7.23 14.80
CA ILE A 245 -1.13 -7.01 15.44
C ILE A 245 -2.24 -6.88 14.40
N GLU A 246 -1.96 -6.21 13.27
CA GLU A 246 -2.92 -6.11 12.17
C GLU A 246 -3.27 -7.51 11.61
N ASP A 247 -2.30 -8.42 11.49
CA ASP A 247 -2.54 -9.79 11.04
C ASP A 247 -3.39 -10.60 12.04
N PHE A 248 -3.17 -10.43 13.36
CA PHE A 248 -4.07 -11.00 14.36
C PHE A 248 -5.51 -10.47 14.22
N TYR A 249 -5.67 -9.17 13.99
CA TYR A 249 -6.98 -8.57 13.77
C TYR A 249 -7.64 -9.12 12.50
N LYS A 250 -6.88 -9.35 11.43
CA LYS A 250 -7.36 -9.97 10.18
C LYS A 250 -7.88 -11.40 10.43
N ILE A 251 -7.15 -12.22 11.18
CA ILE A 251 -7.60 -13.57 11.59
C ILE A 251 -8.93 -13.50 12.35
N TYR A 252 -9.03 -12.62 13.34
CA TYR A 252 -10.25 -12.42 14.12
C TYR A 252 -11.43 -11.97 13.25
N LYS A 253 -11.17 -11.05 12.31
CA LYS A 253 -12.17 -10.56 11.37
C LYS A 253 -12.65 -11.66 10.43
N ALA A 254 -11.76 -12.54 9.96
CA ALA A 254 -12.12 -13.69 9.14
C ALA A 254 -13.05 -14.65 9.90
N GLU A 255 -12.80 -14.87 11.20
CA GLU A 255 -13.66 -15.74 12.03
C GLU A 255 -15.08 -15.17 12.19
N ARG A 256 -15.19 -13.86 12.47
CA ARG A 256 -16.50 -13.16 12.49
C ARG A 256 -17.21 -13.15 11.15
N TYR A 257 -16.45 -13.25 10.06
CA TYR A 257 -17.01 -13.32 8.72
C TYR A 257 -17.59 -14.70 8.45
N LYS A 258 -16.90 -15.76 8.90
CA LYS A 258 -17.39 -17.14 8.87
C LYS A 258 -18.64 -17.32 9.71
N SER A 259 -18.73 -16.70 10.90
CA SER A 259 -19.88 -16.83 11.80
C SER A 259 -21.16 -16.11 11.34
N LYS A 260 -21.10 -15.34 10.25
CA LYS A 260 -22.26 -14.65 9.65
C LYS A 260 -22.84 -15.43 8.45
N TYR A 261 -22.29 -16.61 8.19
CA TYR A 261 -22.71 -17.61 7.22
C TYR A 261 -22.91 -18.94 7.95
#